data_AF-A0A964AH19-F1
#
_entry.id   AF-A0A964AH19-F1
#
_cell.length_a   1.000
_cell.length_b   1.000
_cell.length_c   1.000
_cell.angle_alpha   90.00
_cell.angle_beta   90.00
_cell.angle_gamma   90.00
#
_symmetry.space_group_name_H-M   'P 1'
#
loop_
_entity.id
_entity.type
_entity.pdbx_description
1 polymer ?
#
loop_
_entity_poly.entity_id
_entity_poly.type
_entity_poly.pdbx_seq_one_letter_code
_entity_poly.pdbx_strand_id
1 'polypeptide(L)'
;MLALQDIIDRLTQTPPPGIEAVELRRFARRHQAELERALDQALAEAGFNLFERFGYRGAPRPGERGHRAGPDPDPRAFDGHSAWGVARRALVAAWDLMEESELRWAVETPAGTNDVEFTQADLPMLLHIPRRDHRGRPWSEAERIQLALDVVALAMEADPMRWSGLDLGRYDRREGSGELPRWAAEAVLEDALRPDRRLRLVNVGKGTAADFIARHHLHLPHINPRGLMYALGARYGERLVAVATAGHPTGRWDRGAVSPQNIVELTRVASDGTVRNAASMLTGRLLDLAPRSVRGDAEEGWLFVTYQLASEDGAPYKALRGKGLRPVACVRGKAPSGARAGSRQGLPSVDKLRWEAGPLAGEARWELLDGACARGAA
;
A
#
# COMPACT_ATOMS: atom_id res chain seq x y z
N MET A 1 -13.32 7.76 -16.32
CA MET A 1 -14.14 6.61 -16.76
C MET A 1 -15.16 6.35 -15.66
N LEU A 2 -16.46 6.41 -15.97
CA LEU A 2 -17.52 6.38 -14.96
C LEU A 2 -17.71 4.96 -14.41
N ALA A 3 -17.73 4.79 -13.10
CA ALA A 3 -18.09 3.52 -12.51
C ALA A 3 -19.57 3.21 -12.85
N LEU A 4 -19.97 1.93 -12.93
CA LEU A 4 -21.37 1.55 -13.11
C LEU A 4 -22.28 2.26 -12.09
N GLN A 5 -21.79 2.45 -10.87
CA GLN A 5 -22.48 3.21 -9.84
C GLN A 5 -22.67 4.68 -10.21
N ASP A 6 -21.69 5.35 -10.83
CA ASP A 6 -21.83 6.73 -11.30
C ASP A 6 -22.85 6.84 -12.43
N ILE A 7 -22.92 5.83 -13.30
CA ILE A 7 -23.93 5.76 -14.38
C ILE A 7 -25.32 5.61 -13.77
N ILE A 8 -25.48 4.69 -12.81
CA ILE A 8 -26.73 4.51 -12.08
C ILE A 8 -27.10 5.80 -11.33
N ASP A 9 -26.16 6.42 -10.64
CA ASP A 9 -26.39 7.63 -9.85
C ASP A 9 -26.84 8.79 -10.75
N ARG A 10 -26.18 8.99 -11.90
CA ARG A 10 -26.60 9.97 -12.92
C ARG A 10 -27.97 9.67 -13.48
N LEU A 11 -28.24 8.41 -13.85
CA LEU A 11 -29.57 8.01 -14.33
C LEU A 11 -30.64 8.16 -13.24
N THR A 12 -30.30 8.08 -11.95
CA THR A 12 -31.27 8.33 -10.89
C THR A 12 -31.45 9.80 -10.55
N GLN A 13 -30.47 10.66 -10.86
CA GLN A 13 -30.60 12.12 -10.74
C GLN A 13 -31.49 12.69 -11.84
N THR A 14 -31.52 12.03 -13.01
CA THR A 14 -32.38 12.42 -14.13
C THR A 14 -32.95 11.16 -14.78
N PRO A 15 -33.97 10.52 -14.16
CA PRO A 15 -34.51 9.27 -14.64
C PRO A 15 -35.18 9.43 -16.02
N PRO A 16 -35.10 8.40 -16.88
CA PRO A 16 -35.81 8.41 -18.15
C PRO A 16 -37.32 8.64 -17.96
N PRO A 17 -38.01 9.30 -18.91
CA PRO A 17 -39.44 9.53 -18.83
C PRO A 17 -40.21 8.23 -18.57
N GLY A 18 -41.08 8.24 -17.55
CA GLY A 18 -41.90 7.07 -17.19
C GLY A 18 -41.20 6.00 -16.35
N ILE A 19 -39.97 6.24 -15.88
CA ILE A 19 -39.26 5.34 -14.95
C ILE A 19 -38.98 6.08 -13.65
N GLU A 20 -39.41 5.53 -12.52
CA GLU A 20 -39.10 6.12 -11.23
C GLU A 20 -37.65 5.82 -10.80
N ALA A 21 -36.99 6.79 -10.14
CA ALA A 21 -35.59 6.61 -9.69
C ALA A 21 -35.43 5.40 -8.75
N VAL A 22 -36.46 5.09 -7.95
CA VAL A 22 -36.48 3.92 -7.05
C VAL A 22 -36.53 2.61 -7.83
N GLU A 23 -37.29 2.56 -8.92
CA GLU A 23 -37.40 1.40 -9.80
C GLU A 23 -36.08 1.16 -10.52
N LEU A 24 -35.44 2.23 -11.01
CA LEU A 24 -34.12 2.14 -11.64
C LEU A 24 -33.06 1.58 -10.68
N ARG A 25 -33.03 2.02 -9.41
CA ARG A 25 -32.12 1.48 -8.38
C ARG A 25 -32.42 0.03 -8.03
N ARG A 26 -33.70 -0.39 -8.06
CA ARG A 26 -34.10 -1.78 -7.79
C ARG A 26 -33.69 -2.68 -8.95
N PHE A 27 -33.92 -2.24 -10.18
CA PHE A 27 -33.49 -2.92 -11.40
C PHE A 27 -31.96 -3.08 -11.43
N ALA A 28 -31.21 -1.99 -11.25
CA ALA A 28 -29.76 -2.02 -11.29
C ALA A 28 -29.14 -2.96 -10.24
N ARG A 29 -29.72 -3.03 -9.04
CA ARG A 29 -29.31 -4.01 -8.01
C ARG A 29 -29.59 -5.45 -8.42
N ARG A 30 -30.76 -5.72 -9.00
CA ARG A 30 -31.16 -7.07 -9.43
C ARG A 30 -30.30 -7.59 -10.59
N HIS A 31 -29.91 -6.69 -11.50
CA HIS A 31 -29.17 -7.03 -12.72
C HIS A 31 -27.71 -6.60 -12.68
N GLN A 32 -27.14 -6.39 -11.48
CA GLN A 32 -25.81 -5.82 -11.32
C GLN A 32 -24.74 -6.61 -12.09
N ALA A 33 -24.71 -7.94 -11.97
CA ALA A 33 -23.71 -8.77 -12.64
C ALA A 33 -23.85 -8.76 -14.18
N GLU A 34 -25.07 -8.69 -14.70
CA GLU A 34 -25.33 -8.59 -16.14
C GLU A 34 -24.92 -7.21 -16.68
N LEU A 35 -25.26 -6.13 -15.98
CA LEU A 35 -24.87 -4.76 -16.33
C LEU A 35 -23.34 -4.59 -16.25
N GLU A 36 -22.68 -5.19 -15.27
CA GLU A 36 -21.21 -5.18 -15.15
C GLU A 36 -20.53 -5.95 -16.30
N ARG A 37 -21.12 -7.07 -16.75
CA ARG A 37 -20.65 -7.83 -17.92
C ARG A 37 -20.88 -7.06 -19.22
N ALA A 38 -22.07 -6.50 -19.41
CA ALA A 38 -22.40 -5.70 -20.59
C ALA A 38 -21.53 -4.45 -20.71
N LEU A 39 -21.28 -3.74 -19.60
CA LEU A 39 -20.36 -2.60 -19.56
C LEU A 39 -18.92 -3.02 -19.89
N ASP A 40 -18.45 -4.14 -19.36
CA ASP A 40 -17.10 -4.65 -19.64
C ASP A 40 -16.93 -5.08 -21.10
N GLN A 41 -17.95 -5.71 -21.68
CA GLN A 41 -17.99 -6.06 -23.10
C GLN A 41 -18.00 -4.80 -23.98
N ALA A 42 -18.85 -3.81 -23.67
CA ALA A 42 -18.92 -2.55 -24.43
C ALA A 42 -17.59 -1.76 -24.38
N LEU A 43 -16.92 -1.74 -23.22
CA LEU A 43 -15.58 -1.16 -23.10
C LEU A 43 -14.53 -1.95 -23.89
N ALA A 44 -14.64 -3.28 -23.96
CA ALA A 44 -13.78 -4.11 -24.80
C ALA A 44 -13.92 -3.77 -26.29
N GLU A 45 -15.17 -3.69 -26.77
CA GLU A 45 -15.51 -3.38 -28.16
C GLU A 45 -15.07 -1.96 -28.53
N ALA A 46 -15.14 -1.02 -27.59
CA ALA A 46 -14.64 0.34 -27.74
C ALA A 46 -13.10 0.47 -27.67
N GLY A 47 -12.37 -0.65 -27.62
CA GLY A 47 -10.91 -0.68 -27.67
C GLY A 47 -10.21 -0.35 -26.34
N PHE A 48 -10.95 -0.25 -25.24
CA PHE A 48 -10.34 -0.06 -23.92
C PHE A 48 -9.58 -1.32 -23.51
N ASN A 49 -8.36 -1.12 -23.04
CA ASN A 49 -7.52 -2.22 -22.61
C ASN A 49 -8.00 -2.77 -21.24
N LEU A 50 -7.52 -3.95 -20.87
CA LEU A 50 -7.88 -4.62 -19.61
C LEU A 50 -7.66 -3.74 -18.37
N PHE A 51 -6.68 -2.83 -18.38
CA PHE A 51 -6.43 -1.95 -17.24
C PHE A 51 -7.52 -0.89 -17.10
N GLU A 52 -7.96 -0.29 -18.20
CA GLU A 52 -9.05 0.68 -18.21
C GLU A 52 -10.35 0.00 -17.79
N ARG A 53 -10.62 -1.19 -18.34
CA ARG A 53 -11.80 -2.03 -18.05
C ARG A 53 -11.89 -2.52 -16.60
N PHE A 54 -10.77 -2.77 -15.92
CA PHE A 54 -10.79 -3.27 -14.53
C PHE A 54 -10.43 -2.19 -13.50
N GLY A 55 -9.87 -1.06 -13.92
CA GLY A 55 -9.46 0.03 -13.04
C GLY A 55 -10.61 0.55 -12.16
N TYR A 56 -11.81 0.74 -12.70
CA TYR A 56 -12.95 1.18 -11.88
C TYR A 56 -13.44 0.12 -10.88
N ARG A 57 -13.21 -1.17 -11.14
CA ARG A 57 -13.62 -2.28 -10.24
C ARG A 57 -12.74 -2.36 -8.99
N GLY A 58 -11.48 -1.89 -9.09
CA GLY A 58 -10.57 -1.77 -7.95
C GLY A 58 -10.79 -0.52 -7.08
N ALA A 59 -11.61 0.44 -7.54
CA ALA A 59 -11.90 1.65 -6.77
C ALA A 59 -12.76 1.33 -5.52
N PRO A 60 -12.48 1.94 -4.36
CA PRO A 60 -13.30 1.77 -3.16
C PRO A 60 -14.73 2.30 -3.38
N ARG A 61 -15.75 1.58 -2.91
CA ARG A 61 -17.16 2.00 -3.04
C ARG A 61 -17.56 3.04 -1.97
N PRO A 62 -18.56 3.91 -2.21
CA PRO A 62 -19.13 4.76 -1.17
C PRO A 62 -19.61 3.92 0.04
N GLY A 63 -19.04 4.17 1.22
CA GLY A 63 -19.32 3.41 2.45
C GLY A 63 -18.34 2.27 2.77
N GLU A 64 -17.44 1.90 1.86
CA GLU A 64 -16.31 1.02 2.18
C GLU A 64 -15.22 1.82 2.94
N ARG A 65 -14.58 1.21 3.96
CA ARG A 65 -13.41 1.82 4.63
C ARG A 65 -12.31 2.04 3.58
N GLY A 66 -12.13 3.28 3.13
CA GLY A 66 -11.09 3.64 2.16
C GLY A 66 -11.35 4.90 1.32
N HIS A 67 -12.57 5.44 1.30
CA HIS A 67 -12.85 6.67 0.55
C HIS A 67 -13.33 7.83 1.44
N ARG A 68 -12.38 8.67 1.86
CA ARG A 68 -12.48 10.14 1.94
C ARG A 68 -11.05 10.71 1.84
N ALA A 69 -10.72 11.43 0.76
CA ALA A 69 -9.91 12.62 0.97
C ALA A 69 -10.93 13.65 1.48
N GLY A 70 -11.10 13.70 2.80
CA GLY A 70 -11.89 14.78 3.36
C GLY A 70 -11.21 16.10 3.00
N PRO A 71 -11.95 17.20 2.82
CA PRO A 71 -11.34 18.52 3.00
C PRO A 71 -10.56 18.51 4.32
N ASP A 72 -9.50 19.34 4.44
CA ASP A 72 -8.83 19.51 5.74
C ASP A 72 -9.93 19.78 6.78
N PRO A 73 -10.08 18.90 7.80
CA PRO A 73 -11.35 18.79 8.53
C PRO A 73 -11.67 20.03 9.37
N ASP A 74 -10.74 20.97 9.47
CA ASP A 74 -10.93 22.30 10.05
C ASP A 74 -10.18 23.35 9.21
N PRO A 75 -10.83 24.46 8.77
CA PRO A 75 -10.16 25.62 8.17
C PRO A 75 -9.04 26.24 9.02
N ARG A 76 -9.02 25.93 10.32
CA ARG A 76 -8.01 26.35 11.31
C ARG A 76 -6.90 25.32 11.51
N ALA A 77 -6.96 24.18 10.82
CA ALA A 77 -5.92 23.16 10.91
C ALA A 77 -4.57 23.75 10.52
N PHE A 78 -3.55 23.46 11.32
CA PHE A 78 -2.19 23.95 11.12
C PHE A 78 -2.08 25.45 10.80
N ASP A 79 -2.87 26.27 11.49
CA ASP A 79 -2.92 27.73 11.30
C ASP A 79 -3.28 28.16 9.86
N GLY A 80 -4.08 27.35 9.16
CA GLY A 80 -4.53 27.62 7.79
C GLY A 80 -3.60 27.09 6.71
N HIS A 81 -2.60 26.29 7.08
CA HIS A 81 -1.69 25.64 6.13
C HIS A 81 -2.06 24.18 5.89
N SER A 82 -1.76 23.66 4.69
CA SER A 82 -1.84 22.22 4.45
C SER A 82 -0.71 21.50 5.20
N ALA A 83 -0.94 20.28 5.70
CA ALA A 83 0.14 19.53 6.36
C ALA A 83 1.37 19.31 5.48
N TRP A 84 1.21 19.16 4.15
CA TRP A 84 2.35 19.09 3.23
C TRP A 84 3.14 20.40 3.26
N GLY A 85 2.45 21.55 3.25
CA GLY A 85 3.08 22.86 3.37
C GLY A 85 3.79 23.05 4.71
N VAL A 86 3.26 22.51 5.79
CA VAL A 86 3.92 22.48 7.11
C VAL A 86 5.17 21.60 7.07
N ALA A 87 5.04 20.35 6.62
CA ALA A 87 6.14 19.38 6.57
C ALA A 87 7.33 19.90 5.76
N ARG A 88 7.05 20.42 4.55
CA ARG A 88 8.07 20.99 3.68
C ARG A 88 8.75 22.21 4.31
N ARG A 89 8.00 23.15 4.88
CA ARG A 89 8.61 24.34 5.52
C ARG A 89 9.45 23.98 6.74
N ALA A 90 8.97 23.07 7.58
CA ALA A 90 9.69 22.67 8.78
C ALA A 90 10.99 21.93 8.44
N LEU A 91 10.99 21.03 7.45
CA LEU A 91 12.20 20.33 7.01
C LEU A 91 13.18 21.25 6.27
N VAL A 92 12.70 22.17 5.44
CA VAL A 92 13.57 23.19 4.81
C VAL A 92 14.21 24.07 5.89
N ALA A 93 13.44 24.57 6.85
CA ALA A 93 13.96 25.34 7.97
C ALA A 93 15.00 24.53 8.77
N ALA A 94 14.73 23.25 9.03
CA ALA A 94 15.69 22.38 9.69
C ALA A 94 16.98 22.27 8.87
N TRP A 95 16.92 21.93 7.59
CA TRP A 95 18.10 21.78 6.69
C TRP A 95 18.91 23.06 6.53
N ASP A 96 18.25 24.21 6.49
CA ASP A 96 18.91 25.52 6.38
C ASP A 96 19.61 25.89 7.69
N LEU A 97 19.09 25.45 8.83
CA LEU A 97 19.63 25.72 10.17
C LEU A 97 20.58 24.62 10.70
N MET A 98 20.79 23.50 9.99
CA MET A 98 21.60 22.36 10.49
C MET A 98 23.06 22.73 10.80
N GLU A 99 23.59 23.75 10.12
CA GLU A 99 24.96 24.22 10.29
C GLU A 99 25.05 25.40 11.29
N GLU A 100 23.91 25.90 11.76
CA GLU A 100 23.83 27.06 12.65
C GLU A 100 23.89 26.63 14.13
N SER A 101 24.58 27.44 14.94
CA SER A 101 24.76 27.19 16.39
C SER A 101 23.43 27.17 17.16
N GLU A 102 22.48 27.97 16.71
CA GLU A 102 21.20 28.22 17.37
C GLU A 102 20.34 26.96 17.38
N LEU A 103 20.25 26.27 16.25
CA LEU A 103 19.51 25.02 16.18
C LEU A 103 20.19 23.93 17.01
N ARG A 104 21.53 23.88 16.99
CA ARG A 104 22.28 22.96 17.83
C ARG A 104 22.00 23.18 19.32
N TRP A 105 22.12 24.42 19.80
CA TRP A 105 21.86 24.77 21.19
C TRP A 105 20.41 24.49 21.59
N ALA A 106 19.45 24.84 20.72
CA ALA A 106 18.04 24.57 20.94
C ALA A 106 17.75 23.06 21.06
N VAL A 107 18.44 22.21 20.31
CA VAL A 107 18.30 20.75 20.37
C VAL A 107 18.92 20.16 21.64
N GLU A 108 20.13 20.61 22.01
CA GLU A 108 20.90 20.09 23.16
C GLU A 108 20.37 20.55 24.52
N THR A 109 19.66 21.68 24.57
CA THR A 109 19.33 22.34 25.84
C THR A 109 17.85 22.14 26.22
N PRO A 110 17.54 21.43 27.33
CA PRO A 110 16.17 21.14 27.74
C PRO A 110 15.28 22.39 27.88
N ALA A 111 13.99 22.23 27.59
CA ALA A 111 13.02 23.29 27.82
C ALA A 111 12.97 23.67 29.31
N GLY A 112 13.14 24.96 29.63
CA GLY A 112 13.14 25.48 30.99
C GLY A 112 14.52 25.65 31.64
N THR A 113 15.61 25.44 30.91
CA THR A 113 16.94 25.87 31.35
C THR A 113 17.03 27.40 31.33
N ASN A 114 17.46 28.02 32.44
CA ASN A 114 17.65 29.47 32.55
C ASN A 114 19.06 29.88 32.05
N ASP A 115 19.24 31.17 31.74
CA ASP A 115 20.53 31.79 31.39
C ASP A 115 21.22 31.24 30.12
N VAL A 116 20.42 30.69 29.19
CA VAL A 116 20.85 30.20 27.88
C VAL A 116 20.04 30.89 26.79
N GLU A 117 20.67 31.18 25.65
CA GLU A 117 20.06 31.95 24.57
C GLU A 117 19.00 31.14 23.80
N PHE A 118 19.20 29.83 23.65
CA PHE A 118 18.30 28.93 22.94
C PHE A 118 18.09 27.62 23.69
N THR A 119 16.84 27.16 23.76
CA THR A 119 16.41 25.91 24.39
C THR A 119 15.47 25.14 23.47
N GLN A 120 15.08 23.93 23.88
CA GLN A 120 14.06 23.15 23.17
C GLN A 120 12.72 23.88 23.04
N ALA A 121 12.42 24.85 23.93
CA ALA A 121 11.21 25.68 23.83
C ALA A 121 11.20 26.59 22.60
N ASP A 122 12.38 26.88 22.03
CA ASP A 122 12.55 27.74 20.86
C ASP A 122 12.42 26.97 19.54
N LEU A 123 12.62 25.64 19.56
CA LEU A 123 12.55 24.78 18.36
C LEU A 123 11.24 24.94 17.57
N PRO A 124 10.04 25.00 18.18
CA PRO A 124 8.81 25.21 17.43
C PRO A 124 8.77 26.52 16.64
N MET A 125 9.44 27.56 17.13
CA MET A 125 9.53 28.84 16.43
C MET A 125 10.52 28.75 15.27
N LEU A 126 11.73 28.23 15.55
CA LEU A 126 12.80 28.06 14.57
C LEU A 126 12.36 27.19 13.37
N LEU A 127 11.61 26.12 13.63
CA LEU A 127 11.16 25.17 12.61
C LEU A 127 9.75 25.46 12.08
N HIS A 128 9.18 26.63 12.39
CA HIS A 128 7.86 27.05 11.93
C HIS A 128 6.73 26.03 12.22
N ILE A 129 6.78 25.39 13.39
CA ILE A 129 5.79 24.42 13.83
C ILE A 129 4.47 25.14 14.16
N PRO A 130 3.33 24.74 13.57
CA PRO A 130 2.06 25.42 13.78
C PRO A 130 1.60 25.35 15.24
N ARG A 131 0.71 26.25 15.62
CA ARG A 131 0.06 26.32 16.94
C ARG A 131 -1.14 25.39 17.02
N ARG A 132 -1.72 24.98 15.89
CA ARG A 132 -2.95 24.16 15.81
C ARG A 132 -2.73 22.83 15.08
N ASP A 133 -3.42 21.78 15.51
CA ASP A 133 -3.31 20.42 14.96
C ASP A 133 -4.19 20.22 13.72
N HIS A 134 -4.22 18.99 13.21
CA HIS A 134 -5.06 18.60 12.08
C HIS A 134 -6.57 18.83 12.31
N ARG A 135 -7.02 19.03 13.55
CA ARG A 135 -8.41 19.32 13.95
C ARG A 135 -8.60 20.76 14.40
N GLY A 136 -7.61 21.64 14.19
CA GLY A 136 -7.65 23.02 14.64
C GLY A 136 -7.50 23.20 16.16
N ARG A 137 -7.22 22.13 16.93
CA ARG A 137 -6.98 22.21 18.38
C ARG A 137 -5.61 22.85 18.62
N PRO A 138 -5.47 23.79 19.58
CA PRO A 138 -4.16 24.23 20.02
C PRO A 138 -3.30 23.04 20.46
N TRP A 139 -2.04 23.01 20.03
CA TRP A 139 -1.05 22.10 20.57
C TRP A 139 -0.63 22.60 21.95
N SER A 140 -0.38 21.69 22.87
CA SER A 140 0.43 21.99 24.05
C SER A 140 1.87 22.33 23.64
N GLU A 141 2.58 23.06 24.50
CA GLU A 141 3.99 23.38 24.29
C GLU A 141 4.84 22.11 24.13
N ALA A 142 4.64 21.12 25.00
CA ALA A 142 5.33 19.83 24.94
C ALA A 142 5.09 19.08 23.62
N GLU A 143 3.85 19.06 23.09
CA GLU A 143 3.55 18.45 21.79
C GLU A 143 4.31 19.17 20.66
N ARG A 144 4.40 20.50 20.69
CA ARG A 144 5.10 21.28 19.65
C ARG A 144 6.61 21.03 19.69
N ILE A 145 7.18 20.99 20.90
CA ILE A 145 8.60 20.68 21.11
C ILE A 145 8.91 19.28 20.57
N GLN A 146 8.08 18.28 20.90
CA GLN A 146 8.29 16.92 20.41
C GLN A 146 8.23 16.83 18.89
N LEU A 147 7.24 17.46 18.24
CA LEU A 147 7.18 17.50 16.78
C LEU A 147 8.42 18.18 16.18
N ALA A 148 8.90 19.27 16.78
CA ALA A 148 10.09 19.96 16.31
C ALA A 148 11.34 19.05 16.40
N LEU A 149 11.49 18.29 17.49
CA LEU A 149 12.55 17.29 17.63
C LEU A 149 12.43 16.17 16.57
N ASP A 150 11.21 15.71 16.29
CA ASP A 150 10.97 14.71 15.23
C ASP A 150 11.37 15.25 13.84
N VAL A 151 11.13 16.55 13.56
CA VAL A 151 11.58 17.21 12.32
C VAL A 151 13.11 17.21 12.21
N VAL A 152 13.82 17.58 13.28
CA VAL A 152 15.30 17.58 13.29
C VAL A 152 15.84 16.17 13.05
N ALA A 153 15.29 15.16 13.74
CA ALA A 153 15.70 13.77 13.55
C ALA A 153 15.54 13.31 12.08
N LEU A 154 14.40 13.62 11.46
CA LEU A 154 14.16 13.29 10.04
C LEU A 154 15.10 14.06 9.09
N ALA A 155 15.42 15.32 9.39
CA ALA A 155 16.37 16.10 8.62
C ALA A 155 17.78 15.49 8.69
N MET A 156 18.21 15.05 9.87
CA MET A 156 19.49 14.36 10.09
C MET A 156 19.58 13.00 9.38
N GLU A 157 18.48 12.23 9.35
CA GLU A 157 18.43 10.97 8.59
C GLU A 157 18.55 11.20 7.07
N ALA A 158 18.04 12.34 6.59
CA ALA A 158 18.05 12.67 5.18
C ALA A 158 19.35 13.32 4.68
N ASP A 159 20.13 13.91 5.60
CA ASP A 159 21.41 14.56 5.28
C ASP A 159 22.41 14.36 6.43
N PRO A 160 22.87 13.12 6.67
CA PRO A 160 23.66 12.78 7.85
C PRO A 160 25.05 13.43 7.88
N MET A 161 25.54 13.91 6.73
CA MET A 161 26.85 14.56 6.61
C MET A 161 26.83 16.02 7.07
N ARG A 162 25.66 16.69 7.06
CA ARG A 162 25.51 18.08 7.50
C ARG A 162 25.52 18.26 9.03
N TRP A 163 25.28 17.19 9.79
CA TRP A 163 25.21 17.25 11.24
C TRP A 163 26.25 16.35 11.90
N SER A 164 27.49 16.84 12.04
CA SER A 164 28.54 16.09 12.73
C SER A 164 28.53 16.37 14.24
N GLY A 165 28.32 15.33 15.06
CA GLY A 165 28.76 15.34 16.47
C GLY A 165 27.68 15.31 17.57
N LEU A 166 26.42 14.99 17.27
CA LEU A 166 25.32 14.99 18.24
C LEU A 166 24.58 13.65 18.20
N ASP A 167 24.59 12.91 19.30
CA ASP A 167 23.84 11.67 19.46
C ASP A 167 22.52 11.97 20.18
N LEU A 168 21.43 12.06 19.42
CA LEU A 168 20.09 12.30 19.96
C LEU A 168 19.45 11.06 20.61
N GLY A 169 20.20 9.97 20.76
CA GLY A 169 19.84 8.87 21.65
C GLY A 169 18.41 8.37 21.45
N ARG A 170 18.02 7.97 20.23
CA ARG A 170 16.82 7.12 20.04
C ARG A 170 16.58 6.44 18.69
N TYR A 171 17.52 6.45 17.76
CA TYR A 171 17.41 5.61 16.57
C TYR A 171 18.72 4.84 16.38
N ASP A 172 18.69 3.58 16.80
CA ASP A 172 19.71 2.59 16.44
C ASP A 172 19.81 2.61 14.91
N ARG A 173 20.91 3.18 14.38
CA ARG A 173 21.24 3.06 12.96
C ARG A 173 21.26 1.56 12.67
N ARG A 174 20.30 1.08 11.88
CA ARG A 174 20.45 -0.23 11.25
C ARG A 174 21.62 -0.08 10.28
N GLU A 175 22.74 -0.72 10.59
CA GLU A 175 23.86 -0.88 9.66
C GLU A 175 23.31 -1.25 8.27
N GLY A 176 23.53 -0.36 7.30
CA GLY A 176 23.13 -0.58 5.91
C GLY A 176 21.90 0.20 5.39
N SER A 177 21.23 1.05 6.18
CA SER A 177 20.24 1.98 5.61
C SER A 177 20.93 3.17 4.96
N GLY A 178 20.88 3.28 3.62
CA GLY A 178 21.32 4.48 2.91
C GLY A 178 20.54 5.73 3.34
N GLU A 179 21.06 6.91 2.98
CA GLU A 179 20.46 8.23 3.25
C GLU A 179 18.97 8.25 2.91
N LEU A 180 18.13 8.75 3.83
CA LEU A 180 16.69 8.90 3.59
C LEU A 180 16.51 10.00 2.53
N PRO A 181 15.95 9.73 1.34
CA PRO A 181 15.76 10.79 0.35
C PRO A 181 14.90 11.93 0.92
N ARG A 182 15.23 13.21 0.64
CA ARG A 182 14.52 14.39 1.19
C ARG A 182 12.99 14.34 1.03
N TRP A 183 12.50 13.87 -0.13
CA TRP A 183 11.06 13.70 -0.37
C TRP A 183 10.42 12.65 0.56
N ALA A 184 11.17 11.65 1.03
CA ALA A 184 10.71 10.63 1.96
C ALA A 184 10.60 11.18 3.38
N ALA A 185 11.53 12.04 3.81
CA ALA A 185 11.42 12.78 5.07
C ALA A 185 10.18 13.69 5.08
N GLU A 186 9.93 14.43 3.98
CA GLU A 186 8.72 15.26 3.81
C GLU A 186 7.44 14.45 3.94
N ALA A 187 7.40 13.27 3.32
CA ALA A 187 6.23 12.40 3.37
C ALA A 187 6.01 11.81 4.77
N VAL A 188 7.06 11.37 5.46
CA VAL A 188 6.97 10.84 6.84
C VAL A 188 6.45 11.91 7.80
N LEU A 189 6.91 13.15 7.65
CA LEU A 189 6.44 14.26 8.48
C LEU A 189 5.01 14.68 8.15
N GLU A 190 4.64 14.77 6.86
CA GLU A 190 3.25 15.05 6.44
C GLU A 190 2.27 14.03 7.04
N ASP A 191 2.68 12.77 7.04
CA ASP A 191 1.94 11.64 7.57
C ASP A 191 1.79 11.75 9.11
N ALA A 192 2.86 12.05 9.83
CA ALA A 192 2.84 12.25 11.29
C ALA A 192 1.93 13.42 11.72
N LEU A 193 1.88 14.49 10.93
CA LEU A 193 1.02 15.65 11.18
C LEU A 193 -0.47 15.33 11.08
N ARG A 194 -0.86 14.25 10.38
CA ARG A 194 -2.24 13.84 10.18
C ARG A 194 -2.48 12.42 10.70
N PRO A 195 -2.50 12.21 12.01
CA PRO A 195 -2.69 10.87 12.60
C PRO A 195 -4.07 10.25 12.29
N ASP A 196 -5.00 11.03 11.75
CA ASP A 196 -6.28 10.58 11.22
C ASP A 196 -6.19 10.00 9.80
N ARG A 197 -5.07 10.17 9.09
CA ARG A 197 -4.87 9.57 7.77
C ARG A 197 -4.74 8.07 7.91
N ARG A 198 -5.68 7.38 7.27
CA ARG A 198 -5.74 5.92 7.18
C ARG A 198 -5.04 5.48 5.90
N LEU A 199 -4.50 4.26 5.91
CA LEU A 199 -4.15 3.54 4.69
C LEU A 199 -5.33 3.58 3.70
N ARG A 200 -5.09 4.10 2.49
CA ARG A 200 -6.06 4.17 1.39
C ARG A 200 -5.69 3.16 0.31
N LEU A 201 -6.66 2.38 -0.14
CA LEU A 201 -6.52 1.55 -1.32
C LEU A 201 -6.67 2.42 -2.57
N VAL A 202 -5.73 2.29 -3.50
CA VAL A 202 -5.75 2.97 -4.80
C VAL A 202 -5.46 1.99 -5.92
N ASN A 203 -5.91 2.28 -7.13
CA ASN A 203 -5.37 1.60 -8.31
C ASN A 203 -4.04 2.22 -8.69
N VAL A 204 -3.10 1.39 -9.14
CA VAL A 204 -1.80 1.87 -9.63
C VAL A 204 -1.54 1.31 -11.03
N GLY A 205 -0.91 2.13 -11.88
CA GLY A 205 -0.51 1.72 -13.21
C GLY A 205 0.58 0.64 -13.16
N LYS A 206 0.68 -0.17 -14.22
CA LYS A 206 1.67 -1.27 -14.31
C LYS A 206 3.11 -0.78 -14.18
N GLY A 207 3.45 0.37 -14.78
CA GLY A 207 4.77 0.99 -14.68
C GLY A 207 5.11 1.37 -13.24
N THR A 208 4.23 2.15 -12.59
CA THR A 208 4.38 2.52 -11.17
C THR A 208 4.51 1.30 -10.26
N ALA A 209 3.71 0.25 -10.53
CA ALA A 209 3.81 -1.00 -9.78
C ALA A 209 5.16 -1.70 -9.99
N ALA A 210 5.65 -1.76 -11.23
CA ALA A 210 6.95 -2.31 -11.56
C ALA A 210 8.08 -1.57 -10.83
N ASP A 211 8.06 -0.24 -10.89
CA ASP A 211 9.08 0.61 -10.28
C ASP A 211 9.08 0.51 -8.76
N PHE A 212 7.90 0.39 -8.14
CA PHE A 212 7.78 0.20 -6.70
C PHE A 212 8.29 -1.19 -6.28
N ILE A 213 7.87 -2.24 -6.98
CA ILE A 213 8.30 -3.61 -6.70
C ILE A 213 9.81 -3.77 -6.92
N ALA A 214 10.36 -3.17 -7.96
CA ALA A 214 11.80 -3.22 -8.22
C ALA A 214 12.64 -2.64 -7.08
N ARG A 215 12.12 -1.60 -6.40
CA ARG A 215 12.79 -0.93 -5.28
C ARG A 215 12.59 -1.62 -3.94
N HIS A 216 11.42 -2.23 -3.72
CA HIS A 216 11.00 -2.66 -2.37
C HIS A 216 10.76 -4.17 -2.23
N HIS A 217 10.80 -4.94 -3.31
CA HIS A 217 10.60 -6.39 -3.24
C HIS A 217 11.93 -7.13 -3.06
N LEU A 218 12.23 -7.53 -1.82
CA LEU A 218 13.50 -8.13 -1.39
C LEU A 218 14.07 -9.22 -2.32
N HIS A 219 13.21 -10.11 -2.82
CA HIS A 219 13.67 -11.31 -3.52
C HIS A 219 13.41 -11.34 -5.03
N LEU A 220 12.48 -10.53 -5.54
CA LEU A 220 11.96 -10.65 -6.91
C LEU A 220 11.56 -9.27 -7.48
N PRO A 221 12.54 -8.43 -7.84
CA PRO A 221 12.30 -7.05 -8.27
C PRO A 221 11.64 -6.95 -9.66
N HIS A 222 11.53 -8.05 -10.40
CA HIS A 222 10.94 -8.06 -11.73
C HIS A 222 9.53 -8.64 -11.75
N ILE A 223 8.61 -7.89 -12.36
CA ILE A 223 7.26 -8.33 -12.68
C ILE A 223 7.16 -8.75 -14.14
N ASN A 224 6.33 -9.76 -14.44
CA ASN A 224 6.02 -10.15 -15.81
C ASN A 224 4.75 -9.40 -16.28
N PRO A 225 4.84 -8.41 -17.17
CA PRO A 225 3.70 -7.60 -17.58
C PRO A 225 2.66 -8.37 -18.42
N ARG A 226 3.04 -9.50 -19.06
CA ARG A 226 2.16 -10.26 -19.97
C ARG A 226 1.00 -10.96 -19.26
N GLY A 227 1.21 -11.39 -18.00
CA GLY A 227 0.19 -12.04 -17.17
C GLY A 227 -0.53 -11.12 -16.20
N LEU A 228 -0.11 -9.85 -16.13
CA LEU A 228 -0.60 -8.88 -15.16
C LEU A 228 -1.97 -8.33 -15.56
N MET A 229 -2.98 -8.54 -14.71
CA MET A 229 -4.34 -8.03 -14.91
C MET A 229 -4.46 -6.60 -14.40
N TYR A 230 -4.20 -6.39 -13.10
CA TYR A 230 -4.30 -5.11 -12.44
C TYR A 230 -3.35 -5.04 -11.24
N ALA A 231 -3.14 -3.83 -10.72
CA ALA A 231 -2.30 -3.58 -9.57
C ALA A 231 -3.01 -2.62 -8.61
N LEU A 232 -2.90 -2.92 -7.32
CA LEU A 232 -3.39 -2.08 -6.24
C LEU A 232 -2.21 -1.47 -5.49
N GLY A 233 -2.37 -0.22 -5.08
CA GLY A 233 -1.47 0.48 -4.18
C GLY A 233 -2.13 0.72 -2.84
N ALA A 234 -1.33 0.76 -1.79
CA ALA A 234 -1.72 1.35 -0.52
C ALA A 234 -1.03 2.70 -0.41
N ARG A 235 -1.81 3.77 -0.23
CA ARG A 235 -1.29 5.09 0.09
C ARG A 235 -1.46 5.41 1.57
N TYR A 236 -0.42 5.97 2.16
CA TYR A 236 -0.48 6.66 3.43
C TYR A 236 -0.24 8.14 3.11
N GLY A 237 -1.24 8.98 3.37
CA GLY A 237 -1.29 10.30 2.74
C GLY A 237 -1.23 10.21 1.21
N GLU A 238 -0.37 11.00 0.58
CA GLU A 238 -0.14 10.97 -0.87
C GLU A 238 0.95 9.97 -1.28
N ARG A 239 1.72 9.46 -0.31
CA ARG A 239 2.81 8.53 -0.55
C ARG A 239 2.27 7.12 -0.81
N LEU A 240 2.77 6.49 -1.87
CA LEU A 240 2.57 5.08 -2.14
C LEU A 240 3.49 4.28 -1.22
N VAL A 241 2.92 3.47 -0.32
CA VAL A 241 3.67 2.74 0.72
C VAL A 241 3.71 1.24 0.51
N ALA A 242 2.79 0.71 -0.30
CA ALA A 242 2.84 -0.68 -0.74
C ALA A 242 2.15 -0.85 -2.10
N VAL A 243 2.52 -1.91 -2.81
CA VAL A 243 1.93 -2.32 -4.08
C VAL A 243 1.69 -3.83 -4.08
N ALA A 244 0.57 -4.25 -4.65
CA ALA A 244 0.27 -5.64 -4.92
C ALA A 244 -0.24 -5.81 -6.36
N THR A 245 0.17 -6.87 -7.03
CA THR A 245 -0.15 -7.14 -8.43
C THR A 245 -0.95 -8.44 -8.58
N ALA A 246 -2.07 -8.38 -9.29
CA ALA A 246 -2.90 -9.53 -9.60
C ALA A 246 -2.75 -9.95 -11.06
N GLY A 247 -2.66 -11.25 -11.30
CA GLY A 247 -2.53 -11.84 -12.63
C GLY A 247 -3.24 -13.18 -12.74
N HIS A 248 -3.17 -13.78 -13.93
CA HIS A 248 -3.45 -15.21 -14.08
C HIS A 248 -2.13 -15.98 -14.09
N PRO A 249 -2.13 -17.24 -13.61
CA PRO A 249 -0.98 -18.11 -13.73
C PRO A 249 -0.51 -18.19 -15.19
N THR A 250 0.78 -17.91 -15.41
CA THR A 250 1.39 -17.94 -16.76
C THR A 250 2.11 -19.25 -17.06
N GLY A 251 2.30 -20.12 -16.06
CA GLY A 251 2.88 -21.46 -16.21
C GLY A 251 1.81 -22.55 -16.32
N ARG A 252 2.25 -23.80 -16.61
CA ARG A 252 1.36 -24.96 -16.59
C ARG A 252 0.81 -25.16 -15.17
N TRP A 253 -0.50 -24.98 -15.03
CA TRP A 253 -1.21 -25.27 -13.78
C TRP A 253 -1.66 -26.73 -13.80
N ASP A 254 -0.81 -27.63 -13.30
CA ASP A 254 -1.01 -29.09 -13.38
C ASP A 254 -2.06 -29.64 -12.39
N ARG A 255 -2.98 -28.81 -11.88
CA ARG A 255 -4.02 -29.29 -10.95
C ARG A 255 -5.28 -29.84 -11.63
N GLY A 256 -5.33 -29.89 -12.97
CA GLY A 256 -6.28 -30.66 -13.78
C GLY A 256 -7.78 -30.30 -13.69
N ALA A 257 -8.22 -29.66 -12.61
CA ALA A 257 -9.63 -29.44 -12.27
C ALA A 257 -10.02 -27.96 -12.20
N VAL A 258 -9.07 -27.03 -12.31
CA VAL A 258 -9.34 -25.59 -12.27
C VAL A 258 -8.77 -24.95 -13.53
N SER A 259 -9.64 -24.38 -14.34
CA SER A 259 -9.23 -23.58 -15.50
C SER A 259 -8.33 -22.42 -15.05
N PRO A 260 -7.20 -22.14 -15.72
CA PRO A 260 -6.35 -20.98 -15.39
C PRO A 260 -7.11 -19.64 -15.41
N GLN A 261 -8.20 -19.56 -16.17
CA GLN A 261 -9.08 -18.39 -16.24
C GLN A 261 -9.90 -18.20 -14.96
N ASN A 262 -10.08 -19.26 -14.17
CA ASN A 262 -10.74 -19.26 -12.86
C ASN A 262 -9.76 -19.10 -11.69
N ILE A 263 -8.49 -18.74 -11.98
CA ILE A 263 -7.45 -18.52 -10.98
C ILE A 263 -7.00 -17.07 -11.00
N VAL A 264 -7.00 -16.42 -9.84
CA VAL A 264 -6.43 -15.09 -9.60
C VAL A 264 -5.19 -15.26 -8.75
N GLU A 265 -4.03 -14.93 -9.31
CA GLU A 265 -2.74 -15.01 -8.64
C GLU A 265 -2.33 -13.63 -8.09
N LEU A 266 -2.05 -13.54 -6.80
CA LEU A 266 -1.20 -12.46 -6.27
C LEU A 266 0.23 -12.74 -6.70
N THR A 267 0.64 -12.05 -7.76
CA THR A 267 1.96 -12.28 -8.38
C THR A 267 3.08 -11.65 -7.55
N ARG A 268 2.86 -10.46 -6.97
CA ARG A 268 3.80 -9.77 -6.09
C ARG A 268 3.05 -8.94 -5.06
N VAL A 269 3.65 -8.79 -3.89
CA VAL A 269 3.31 -7.74 -2.93
C VAL A 269 4.62 -7.18 -2.36
N ALA A 270 4.76 -5.86 -2.38
CA ALA A 270 5.91 -5.15 -1.85
C ALA A 270 5.43 -4.01 -0.95
N SER A 271 6.15 -3.78 0.14
CA SER A 271 5.92 -2.67 1.07
C SER A 271 7.26 -1.97 1.27
N ASP A 272 7.25 -0.65 1.42
CA ASP A 272 8.45 0.10 1.81
C ASP A 272 8.84 -0.10 3.29
N GLY A 273 8.01 -0.84 4.04
CA GLY A 273 8.25 -1.20 5.44
C GLY A 273 7.88 -0.11 6.45
N THR A 274 7.53 1.09 5.99
CA THR A 274 7.24 2.25 6.86
C THR A 274 5.86 2.18 7.50
N VAL A 275 4.90 1.49 6.85
CA VAL A 275 3.52 1.37 7.33
C VAL A 275 3.16 -0.09 7.59
N ARG A 276 2.89 -0.41 8.85
CA ARG A 276 2.44 -1.74 9.27
C ARG A 276 1.12 -2.10 8.58
N ASN A 277 0.94 -3.38 8.29
CA ASN A 277 -0.27 -3.95 7.68
C ASN A 277 -0.60 -3.49 6.25
N ALA A 278 0.22 -2.67 5.59
CA ALA A 278 -0.05 -2.23 4.22
C ALA A 278 -0.10 -3.42 3.24
N ALA A 279 0.86 -4.35 3.34
CA ALA A 279 0.91 -5.56 2.52
C ALA A 279 -0.28 -6.50 2.77
N SER A 280 -0.64 -6.76 4.04
CA SER A 280 -1.78 -7.61 4.37
C SER A 280 -3.12 -6.98 3.98
N MET A 281 -3.24 -5.64 4.04
CA MET A 281 -4.41 -4.92 3.52
C MET A 281 -4.58 -5.13 2.02
N LEU A 282 -3.49 -5.00 1.25
CA LEU A 282 -3.53 -5.19 -0.20
C LEU A 282 -3.85 -6.64 -0.59
N THR A 283 -3.18 -7.61 0.03
CA THR A 283 -3.48 -9.04 -0.17
C THR A 283 -4.92 -9.35 0.20
N GLY A 284 -5.40 -8.81 1.32
CA GLY A 284 -6.78 -8.96 1.77
C GLY A 284 -7.80 -8.36 0.81
N ARG A 285 -7.48 -7.23 0.15
CA ARG A 285 -8.35 -6.63 -0.88
C ARG A 285 -8.34 -7.43 -2.17
N LEU A 286 -7.18 -7.92 -2.60
CA LEU A 286 -7.11 -8.78 -3.79
C LEU A 286 -7.89 -10.06 -3.61
N LEU A 287 -7.87 -10.64 -2.41
CA LEU A 287 -8.72 -11.76 -2.05
C LEU A 287 -10.21 -11.43 -2.17
N ASP A 288 -10.66 -10.26 -1.67
CA ASP A 288 -12.06 -9.83 -1.81
C ASP A 288 -12.47 -9.61 -3.28
N LEU A 289 -11.51 -9.27 -4.15
CA LEU A 289 -11.74 -9.04 -5.58
C LEU A 289 -11.66 -10.32 -6.43
N ALA A 290 -11.08 -11.40 -5.91
CA ALA A 290 -10.85 -12.63 -6.66
C ALA A 290 -12.12 -13.21 -7.32
N PRO A 291 -13.30 -13.29 -6.67
CA PRO A 291 -14.52 -13.81 -7.30
C PRO A 291 -14.96 -13.04 -8.54
N ARG A 292 -14.60 -11.76 -8.64
CA ARG A 292 -14.99 -10.87 -9.76
C ARG A 292 -13.88 -10.68 -10.80
N SER A 293 -12.72 -11.24 -10.53
CA SER A 293 -11.51 -11.06 -11.34
C SER A 293 -11.22 -12.27 -12.21
N VAL A 294 -11.88 -13.41 -11.97
CA VAL A 294 -11.84 -14.55 -12.88
C VAL A 294 -12.45 -14.20 -14.25
N ARG A 295 -11.96 -14.87 -15.29
CA ARG A 295 -12.43 -14.72 -16.68
C ARG A 295 -13.17 -15.95 -17.19
N GLY A 296 -13.04 -17.08 -16.50
CA GLY A 296 -13.72 -18.32 -16.87
C GLY A 296 -15.17 -18.33 -16.38
N ASP A 297 -15.77 -19.51 -16.42
CA ASP A 297 -17.15 -19.69 -15.98
C ASP A 297 -17.27 -19.46 -14.47
N ALA A 298 -18.16 -18.55 -14.07
CA ALA A 298 -18.41 -18.24 -12.68
C ALA A 298 -19.06 -19.41 -11.91
N GLU A 299 -19.78 -20.29 -12.60
CA GLU A 299 -20.40 -21.48 -12.01
C GLU A 299 -19.37 -22.55 -11.65
N GLU A 300 -18.24 -22.59 -12.36
CA GLU A 300 -17.10 -23.45 -12.00
C GLU A 300 -16.37 -22.95 -10.74
N GLY A 301 -16.68 -21.75 -10.25
CA GLY A 301 -16.07 -21.16 -9.06
C GLY A 301 -14.75 -20.44 -9.34
N TRP A 302 -14.03 -20.10 -8.27
CA TRP A 302 -12.80 -19.31 -8.34
C TRP A 302 -11.75 -19.80 -7.34
N LEU A 303 -10.50 -19.52 -7.68
CA LEU A 303 -9.33 -19.78 -6.83
C LEU A 303 -8.47 -18.54 -6.74
N PHE A 304 -8.23 -18.03 -5.53
CA PHE A 304 -7.15 -17.09 -5.27
C PHE A 304 -5.90 -17.88 -4.88
N VAL A 305 -4.75 -17.53 -5.46
CA VAL A 305 -3.48 -18.18 -5.11
C VAL A 305 -2.36 -17.18 -4.90
N THR A 306 -1.46 -17.49 -3.97
CA THR A 306 -0.20 -16.78 -3.80
C THR A 306 0.89 -17.73 -3.33
N TYR A 307 2.13 -17.28 -3.50
CA TYR A 307 3.31 -18.00 -3.07
C TYR A 307 4.12 -17.17 -2.09
N GLN A 308 4.71 -17.87 -1.13
CA GLN A 308 5.65 -17.35 -0.15
C GLN A 308 6.90 -18.21 -0.23
N LEU A 309 8.10 -17.64 -0.10
CA LEU A 309 9.30 -18.47 0.06
C LEU A 309 9.22 -19.25 1.37
N ALA A 310 9.65 -20.50 1.38
CA ALA A 310 9.64 -21.32 2.59
C ALA A 310 10.51 -20.75 3.73
N SER A 311 11.47 -19.88 3.41
CA SER A 311 12.32 -19.17 4.35
C SER A 311 11.69 -17.89 4.95
N GLU A 312 10.59 -17.40 4.38
CA GLU A 312 9.91 -16.19 4.89
C GLU A 312 8.96 -16.55 6.02
N ASP A 313 8.71 -15.62 6.95
CA ASP A 313 7.72 -15.82 8.03
C ASP A 313 6.27 -15.79 7.52
N GLY A 314 5.98 -15.00 6.48
CA GLY A 314 4.65 -14.97 5.88
C GLY A 314 3.58 -14.24 6.69
N ALA A 315 3.97 -13.35 7.59
CA ALA A 315 3.05 -12.54 8.40
C ALA A 315 1.85 -11.96 7.62
N PRO A 316 1.98 -11.43 6.39
CA PRO A 316 0.84 -10.91 5.64
C PRO A 316 -0.22 -11.96 5.30
N TYR A 317 0.18 -13.22 5.10
CA TYR A 317 -0.73 -14.31 4.76
C TYR A 317 -1.36 -14.93 5.99
N LYS A 318 -0.57 -15.13 7.06
CA LYS A 318 -1.06 -15.58 8.38
C LYS A 318 -2.20 -14.70 8.91
N ALA A 319 -2.07 -13.38 8.72
CA ALA A 319 -3.08 -12.39 9.13
C ALA A 319 -4.45 -12.56 8.42
N LEU A 320 -4.51 -13.29 7.31
CA LEU A 320 -5.70 -13.42 6.47
C LEU A 320 -6.41 -14.78 6.61
N ARG A 321 -6.05 -15.58 7.64
CA ARG A 321 -6.76 -16.84 7.98
C ARG A 321 -8.26 -16.62 8.13
N GLY A 322 -8.67 -15.52 8.78
CA GLY A 322 -10.08 -15.17 8.97
C GLY A 322 -10.84 -14.89 7.67
N LYS A 323 -10.13 -14.61 6.56
CA LYS A 323 -10.71 -14.47 5.22
C LYS A 323 -10.65 -15.77 4.40
N GLY A 324 -10.24 -16.88 5.00
CA GLY A 324 -10.20 -18.19 4.34
C GLY A 324 -8.92 -18.45 3.52
N LEU A 325 -7.91 -17.58 3.61
CA LEU A 325 -6.58 -17.84 3.06
C LEU A 325 -5.88 -18.90 3.91
N ARG A 326 -5.41 -19.97 3.27
CA ARG A 326 -4.82 -21.13 3.95
C ARG A 326 -3.64 -21.70 3.18
N PRO A 327 -2.59 -22.20 3.87
CA PRO A 327 -1.54 -22.94 3.19
C PRO A 327 -2.11 -24.28 2.72
N VAL A 328 -1.74 -24.73 1.53
CA VAL A 328 -2.27 -25.97 0.93
C VAL A 328 -1.21 -26.93 0.42
N ALA A 329 -0.03 -26.42 0.08
CA ALA A 329 1.03 -27.23 -0.52
C ALA A 329 2.39 -26.57 -0.35
N CYS A 330 3.42 -27.41 -0.26
CA CYS A 330 4.80 -27.01 -0.49
C CYS A 330 5.13 -27.28 -1.97
N VAL A 331 5.51 -26.24 -2.70
CA VAL A 331 5.97 -26.33 -4.09
C VAL A 331 7.48 -26.32 -4.07
N ARG A 332 8.07 -27.48 -4.37
CA ARG A 332 9.52 -27.64 -4.38
C ARG A 332 10.14 -26.85 -5.52
N GLY A 333 11.26 -26.19 -5.23
CA GLY A 333 12.06 -25.53 -6.23
C GLY A 333 12.55 -26.54 -7.27
N LYS A 334 12.32 -26.26 -8.55
CA LYS A 334 12.89 -27.03 -9.67
C LYS A 334 13.57 -26.07 -10.62
N ALA A 335 14.76 -26.44 -11.09
CA ALA A 335 15.40 -25.71 -12.18
C ALA A 335 14.42 -25.67 -13.39
N PRO A 336 14.22 -24.51 -14.04
CA PRO A 336 13.31 -24.44 -15.18
C PRO A 336 13.86 -25.33 -16.31
N SER A 337 13.03 -26.20 -16.88
CA SER A 337 13.41 -26.96 -18.07
C SER A 337 13.67 -25.98 -19.22
N GLY A 338 14.92 -25.88 -19.67
CA GLY A 338 15.33 -24.97 -20.73
C GLY A 338 15.75 -23.56 -20.29
N ALA A 339 15.98 -23.31 -19.00
CA ALA A 339 16.66 -22.07 -18.58
C ALA A 339 18.05 -21.98 -19.23
N ARG A 340 18.33 -20.87 -19.94
CA ARG A 340 19.70 -20.58 -20.40
C ARG A 340 20.61 -20.52 -19.18
N ALA A 341 21.79 -21.14 -19.26
CA ALA A 341 22.79 -21.08 -18.21
C ALA A 341 22.97 -19.63 -17.73
N GLY A 342 22.70 -19.38 -16.46
CA GLY A 342 22.86 -18.05 -15.84
C GLY A 342 21.59 -17.21 -15.64
N SER A 343 20.40 -17.63 -16.10
CA SER A 343 19.17 -16.86 -15.81
C SER A 343 18.75 -17.02 -14.34
N ARG A 344 19.11 -16.07 -13.48
CA ARG A 344 18.66 -15.97 -12.07
C ARG A 344 17.23 -15.40 -11.93
N GLN A 345 16.51 -15.18 -13.03
CA GLN A 345 15.18 -14.59 -12.99
C GLN A 345 14.16 -15.57 -12.40
N GLY A 346 13.70 -15.25 -11.19
CA GLY A 346 12.56 -15.91 -10.56
C GLY A 346 12.92 -17.12 -9.71
N LEU A 347 13.74 -16.97 -8.65
CA LEU A 347 14.14 -17.98 -7.64
C LEU A 347 13.47 -19.36 -7.84
N PRO A 348 13.86 -20.13 -8.88
CA PRO A 348 13.11 -21.31 -9.27
C PRO A 348 13.53 -22.51 -8.44
N SER A 349 14.72 -22.46 -7.86
CA SER A 349 15.34 -23.47 -7.01
C SER A 349 14.96 -23.37 -5.53
N VAL A 350 14.14 -22.39 -5.14
CA VAL A 350 13.74 -22.20 -3.73
C VAL A 350 12.34 -22.73 -3.51
N ASP A 351 12.17 -23.50 -2.44
CA ASP A 351 10.88 -24.04 -2.02
C ASP A 351 9.91 -22.93 -1.63
N LYS A 352 8.64 -23.12 -1.96
CA LYS A 352 7.58 -22.13 -1.76
C LYS A 352 6.40 -22.76 -1.06
N LEU A 353 5.82 -22.05 -0.10
CA LEU A 353 4.48 -22.36 0.39
C LEU A 353 3.45 -21.76 -0.56
N ARG A 354 2.53 -22.60 -1.03
CA ARG A 354 1.35 -22.17 -1.78
C ARG A 354 0.20 -21.92 -0.81
N TRP A 355 -0.36 -20.73 -0.91
CA TRP A 355 -1.53 -20.29 -0.16
C TRP A 355 -2.71 -20.12 -1.10
N GLU A 356 -3.87 -20.68 -0.72
CA GLU A 356 -5.08 -20.66 -1.53
C GLU A 356 -6.28 -20.13 -0.74
N ALA A 357 -7.25 -19.58 -1.47
CA ALA A 357 -8.57 -19.23 -0.95
C ALA A 357 -9.64 -19.32 -2.06
N GLY A 358 -10.91 -19.42 -1.65
CA GLY A 358 -12.04 -19.59 -2.56
C GLY A 358 -12.64 -21.00 -2.53
N PRO A 359 -13.76 -21.22 -3.24
CA PRO A 359 -14.45 -22.51 -3.28
C PRO A 359 -13.61 -23.64 -3.87
N LEU A 360 -12.63 -23.31 -4.71
CA LEU A 360 -11.73 -24.27 -5.34
C LEU A 360 -10.42 -24.49 -4.59
N ALA A 361 -10.26 -23.87 -3.41
CA ALA A 361 -9.06 -24.02 -2.60
C ALA A 361 -8.92 -25.45 -2.07
N GLY A 362 -7.69 -25.98 -2.06
CA GLY A 362 -7.40 -27.24 -1.42
C GLY A 362 -7.61 -27.23 0.11
N GLU A 363 -7.51 -28.42 0.71
CA GLU A 363 -7.58 -28.55 2.17
C GLU A 363 -6.45 -27.77 2.86
N ALA A 364 -6.78 -27.19 4.00
CA ALA A 364 -5.83 -26.40 4.79
C ALA A 364 -4.77 -27.32 5.40
N ARG A 365 -3.49 -26.98 5.20
CA ARG A 365 -2.33 -27.71 5.69
C ARG A 365 -1.45 -26.80 6.54
N TRP A 366 -1.94 -26.47 7.73
CA TRP A 366 -1.27 -25.52 8.64
C TRP A 366 0.07 -26.04 9.16
N GLU A 367 0.29 -27.35 9.18
CA GLU A 367 1.55 -27.99 9.53
C GLU A 367 2.72 -27.58 8.61
N LEU A 368 2.41 -27.05 7.41
CA LEU A 368 3.43 -26.52 6.49
C LEU A 368 4.16 -25.29 7.04
N LEU A 369 3.54 -24.55 7.96
CA LEU A 369 4.12 -23.35 8.57
C LEU A 369 5.23 -23.65 9.58
N ASP A 370 5.26 -24.86 10.15
CA ASP A 370 6.22 -25.23 11.19
C ASP A 370 7.58 -25.64 10.63
N GLY A 371 7.91 -25.23 9.40
CA GLY A 371 9.13 -25.62 8.69
C GLY A 371 9.05 -26.97 7.97
N ALA A 372 7.87 -27.61 7.92
CA ALA A 372 7.70 -28.89 7.21
C ALA A 372 7.93 -28.76 5.70
N CYS A 373 7.73 -27.57 5.12
CA CYS A 373 8.07 -27.32 3.72
C CYS A 373 9.60 -27.27 3.50
N ALA A 374 10.38 -26.79 4.48
CA ALA A 374 11.85 -26.72 4.40
C ALA A 374 12.55 -28.05 4.79
N ARG A 375 11.92 -28.88 5.64
CA ARG A 375 12.49 -30.15 6.14
C ARG A 375 12.41 -31.32 5.16
N GLY A 376 11.74 -31.19 4.02
CA GLY A 376 11.68 -32.21 2.97
C GLY A 376 12.95 -32.35 2.12
N ALA A 377 14.06 -31.74 2.57
CA ALA A 377 15.34 -31.62 1.88
C ALA A 377 16.46 -32.51 2.46
N ALA A 378 16.13 -33.44 3.35
CA ALA A 378 17.06 -34.48 3.83
C ALA A 378 16.92 -35.77 3.04
#